data_AF-A0A844FPB1-F1
#
_entry.id   AF-A0A844FPB1-F1
#
_cell.length_a   1.000
_cell.length_b   1.000
_cell.length_c   1.000
_cell.angle_alpha   90.00
_cell.angle_beta   90.00
_cell.angle_gamma   90.00
#
_symmetry.space_group_name_H-M   'P 1'
#
loop_
_entity.id
_entity.type
_entity.pdbx_description
1 polymer ?
#
loop_
_entity_poly.entity_id
_entity_poly.type
_entity_poly.pdbx_seq_one_letter_code
_entity_poly.pdbx_strand_id
1 'polypeptide(L)'
;MERKYRLILASLLVTNLFAVTIVNPVSAAPWGAKKLYTTPKATRGTWQYKDGRKTKKLKITAHTSNGRKLYRVLPTKQYDKWWTKMFRLPDSRRRRTVRYLEKHMWQAYSFTWHGKTGFNTNGWLAGAGAGEYCVPVTKKYHGVKTTVLRFGSGAGNWFDFYAYPVKKHKKAVPMAQKYTPKLTTKTIQLKWGSWFSDSSAQKYVSNVAALPKNADYYYTNTIDTQKTGYQTTSIQVFYPDGTHEIAGKIKFQIGKSLSEQYPFEVKDLVVKFKKSVDIRKDIITNPIGYFPNESKNNNGGMEFSFCDKNGNTDVDIADPTQSNINSTYIKAEYPDGSVRISSLIKVIRLEPDSLKYQPILKEGPYKLKEQPYYSKYDGLGAYALVDPEIFFENASTFPKGTICKLRQTNTGYQKLSTVFPDGSMSFSYYVLAY
;
A
#
# COMPACT_ATOMS: atom_id res chain seq x y z
N MET A 1 55.19 -24.03 -51.18
CA MET A 1 53.77 -24.38 -51.04
C MET A 1 53.03 -23.20 -50.43
N GLU A 2 52.14 -22.62 -51.24
CA GLU A 2 51.07 -21.64 -51.04
C GLU A 2 50.98 -20.71 -49.80
N ARG A 3 51.18 -19.42 -50.08
CA ARG A 3 50.24 -18.29 -49.87
C ARG A 3 48.96 -18.56 -49.05
N LYS A 4 48.71 -17.73 -48.03
CA LYS A 4 47.58 -16.77 -47.99
C LYS A 4 47.65 -15.86 -46.75
N TYR A 5 48.14 -14.64 -46.96
CA TYR A 5 47.78 -13.49 -46.14
C TYR A 5 46.36 -13.06 -46.52
N ARG A 6 45.49 -12.82 -45.53
CA ARG A 6 44.23 -12.07 -45.74
C ARG A 6 44.21 -10.83 -44.85
N LEU A 7 44.37 -9.70 -45.55
CA LEU A 7 44.10 -8.34 -45.13
C LEU A 7 42.69 -8.22 -44.53
N ILE A 8 42.58 -7.55 -43.38
CA ILE A 8 41.33 -6.94 -42.93
C ILE A 8 41.41 -5.47 -43.35
N LEU A 9 40.67 -5.13 -44.40
CA LEU A 9 40.43 -3.75 -44.83
C LEU A 9 39.59 -3.03 -43.77
N ALA A 10 40.17 -2.01 -43.15
CA ALA A 10 39.42 -0.96 -42.48
C ALA A 10 38.80 -0.05 -43.55
N SER A 11 37.48 -0.06 -43.67
CA SER A 11 36.73 0.82 -44.55
C SER A 11 36.75 2.26 -44.02
N LEU A 12 37.66 3.07 -44.56
CA LEU A 12 37.59 4.54 -44.50
C LEU A 12 36.40 5.00 -45.34
N LEU A 13 35.29 5.34 -44.68
CA LEU A 13 34.19 6.06 -45.33
C LEU A 13 34.55 7.55 -45.38
N VAL A 14 35.28 7.96 -46.41
CA VAL A 14 35.49 9.38 -46.75
C VAL A 14 34.19 9.92 -47.32
N THR A 15 33.37 10.54 -46.47
CA THR A 15 32.26 11.37 -46.94
C THR A 15 32.80 12.76 -47.24
N ASN A 16 33.07 13.02 -48.52
CA ASN A 16 33.17 14.37 -49.06
C ASN A 16 31.81 15.07 -48.89
N LEU A 17 31.62 15.78 -47.77
CA LEU A 17 30.54 16.74 -47.64
C LEU A 17 30.89 17.99 -48.47
N PHE A 18 30.55 17.96 -49.76
CA PHE A 18 30.29 19.20 -50.47
C PHE A 18 29.17 19.93 -49.72
N ALA A 19 29.51 21.01 -49.03
CA ALA A 19 28.54 21.91 -48.44
C ALA A 19 27.80 22.64 -49.57
N VAL A 20 26.79 21.98 -50.15
CA VAL A 20 25.75 22.65 -50.92
C VAL A 20 25.08 23.60 -49.93
N THR A 21 25.34 24.89 -50.07
CA THR A 21 24.58 25.92 -49.36
C THR A 21 23.17 25.91 -49.93
N ILE A 22 22.30 25.08 -49.35
CA ILE A 22 20.86 25.17 -49.61
C ILE A 22 20.40 26.50 -49.03
N VAL A 23 20.39 27.53 -49.87
CA VAL A 23 19.74 28.80 -49.57
C VAL A 23 18.25 28.55 -49.75
N ASN A 24 17.59 28.04 -48.73
CA ASN A 24 16.13 27.98 -48.71
C ASN A 24 15.59 29.40 -49.00
N PRO A 25 14.74 29.61 -50.02
CA PRO A 25 14.05 30.87 -50.21
C PRO A 25 13.07 31.06 -49.06
N VAL A 26 13.51 31.72 -48.00
CA VAL A 26 12.64 32.19 -46.94
C VAL A 26 11.64 33.14 -47.59
N SER A 27 10.33 32.96 -47.35
CA SER A 27 9.33 33.90 -47.84
C SER A 27 9.76 35.33 -47.47
N ALA A 28 9.63 36.26 -48.43
CA ALA A 28 10.09 37.63 -48.21
C ALA A 28 9.49 38.15 -46.90
N ALA A 29 10.36 38.49 -45.95
CA ALA A 29 9.91 38.98 -44.67
C ALA A 29 9.15 40.30 -44.87
N PRO A 30 8.15 40.60 -44.03
CA PRO A 30 7.27 41.75 -44.23
C PRO A 30 8.10 43.05 -44.31
N TRP A 31 7.57 44.04 -45.04
CA TRP A 31 8.21 45.36 -45.20
C TRP A 31 9.58 45.35 -45.90
N GLY A 32 9.76 44.41 -46.84
CA GLY A 32 10.87 44.44 -47.79
C GLY A 32 12.13 43.72 -47.35
N ALA A 33 12.15 43.11 -46.16
CA ALA A 33 13.31 42.39 -45.64
C ALA A 33 13.64 41.14 -46.48
N LYS A 34 14.84 41.11 -47.10
CA LYS A 34 15.25 40.05 -48.04
C LYS A 34 16.30 39.09 -47.50
N LYS A 35 17.19 39.55 -46.60
CA LYS A 35 18.36 38.77 -46.17
C LYS A 35 18.56 38.88 -44.67
N LEU A 36 18.61 37.74 -43.99
CA LEU A 36 18.96 37.68 -42.57
C LEU A 36 20.40 38.18 -42.36
N TYR A 37 20.59 38.92 -41.29
CA TYR A 37 21.90 39.27 -40.79
C TYR A 37 22.41 38.16 -39.87
N THR A 38 23.71 37.85 -39.95
CA THR A 38 24.36 36.84 -39.12
C THR A 38 25.25 37.54 -38.11
N THR A 39 24.91 37.47 -36.82
CA THR A 39 25.70 38.09 -35.74
C THR A 39 27.07 37.43 -35.60
N PRO A 40 28.12 38.17 -35.20
CA PRO A 40 29.43 37.59 -34.92
C PRO A 40 29.34 36.50 -33.85
N LYS A 41 30.02 35.36 -34.03
CA LYS A 41 29.95 34.21 -33.11
C LYS A 41 30.21 34.59 -31.65
N ALA A 42 31.19 35.48 -31.41
CA ALA A 42 31.57 35.96 -30.07
C ALA A 42 30.48 36.76 -29.35
N THR A 43 29.44 37.23 -30.05
CA THR A 43 28.32 37.95 -29.46
C THR A 43 27.14 37.07 -29.07
N ARG A 44 27.13 35.81 -29.51
CA ARG A 44 26.00 34.89 -29.32
C ARG A 44 26.00 34.32 -27.91
N GLY A 45 24.83 34.20 -27.31
CA GLY A 45 24.69 33.67 -25.96
C GLY A 45 23.50 34.25 -25.22
N THR A 46 23.41 33.89 -23.94
CA THR A 46 22.52 34.56 -22.98
C THR A 46 23.38 35.42 -22.08
N TRP A 47 23.05 36.71 -22.05
CA TRP A 47 23.82 37.73 -21.35
C TRP A 47 22.94 38.40 -20.32
N GLN A 48 23.54 38.84 -19.22
CA GLN A 48 22.88 39.58 -18.16
C GLN A 48 23.55 40.94 -17.96
N TYR A 49 22.76 41.98 -17.75
CA TYR A 49 23.22 43.34 -17.53
C TYR A 49 22.38 44.03 -16.46
N LYS A 50 22.93 45.08 -15.85
CA LYS A 50 22.21 45.89 -14.88
C LYS A 50 21.52 47.05 -15.58
N ASP A 51 20.25 47.26 -15.23
CA ASP A 51 19.44 48.41 -15.60
C ASP A 51 18.89 49.01 -14.30
N GLY A 52 19.55 50.07 -13.83
CA GLY A 52 19.41 50.55 -12.45
C GLY A 52 19.68 49.44 -11.44
N ARG A 53 18.68 49.15 -10.59
CA ARG A 53 18.73 48.08 -9.58
C ARG A 53 18.34 46.69 -10.12
N LYS A 54 17.80 46.61 -11.34
CA LYS A 54 17.27 45.36 -11.91
C LYS A 54 18.34 44.67 -12.77
N THR A 55 18.44 43.34 -12.65
CA THR A 55 19.23 42.52 -13.59
C THR A 55 18.34 42.08 -14.73
N LYS A 56 18.65 42.51 -15.95
CA LYS A 56 17.96 42.09 -17.18
C LYS A 56 18.77 41.04 -17.92
N LYS A 57 18.08 40.25 -18.76
CA LYS A 57 18.70 39.23 -19.63
C LYS A 57 18.39 39.54 -21.08
N LEU A 58 19.35 39.26 -21.95
CA LEU A 58 19.19 39.32 -23.40
C LEU A 58 19.77 38.05 -24.02
N LYS A 59 19.18 37.61 -25.13
CA LYS A 59 19.63 36.43 -25.88
C LYS A 59 19.97 36.85 -27.31
N ILE A 60 21.21 36.63 -27.71
CA ILE A 60 21.67 36.84 -29.09
C ILE A 60 21.91 35.48 -29.72
N THR A 61 21.27 35.23 -30.86
CA THR A 61 21.50 34.03 -31.68
C THR A 61 22.18 34.43 -32.98
N ALA A 62 22.37 33.48 -33.90
CA ALA A 62 22.90 33.79 -35.22
C ALA A 62 22.08 34.86 -35.96
N HIS A 63 20.76 34.88 -35.81
CA HIS A 63 19.87 35.73 -36.60
C HIS A 63 18.87 36.53 -35.77
N THR A 64 19.01 36.53 -34.44
CA THR A 64 18.11 37.27 -33.56
C THR A 64 18.85 37.99 -32.44
N SER A 65 18.29 39.14 -32.02
CA SER A 65 18.66 39.83 -30.78
C SER A 65 17.40 40.02 -29.93
N ASN A 66 17.40 39.44 -28.74
CA ASN A 66 16.29 39.46 -27.79
C ASN A 66 14.93 39.09 -28.44
N GLY A 67 14.94 38.02 -29.24
CA GLY A 67 13.75 37.51 -29.96
C GLY A 67 13.43 38.21 -31.28
N ARG A 68 14.00 39.39 -31.56
CA ARG A 68 13.79 40.13 -32.82
C ARG A 68 14.68 39.55 -33.92
N LYS A 69 14.12 39.30 -35.11
CA LYS A 69 14.90 38.87 -36.27
C LYS A 69 15.76 40.02 -36.80
N LEU A 70 17.02 39.73 -37.11
CA LEU A 70 17.96 40.70 -37.66
C LEU A 70 18.08 40.52 -39.16
N TYR A 71 17.93 41.62 -39.90
CA TYR A 71 18.03 41.64 -41.36
C TYR A 71 19.09 42.63 -41.80
N ARG A 72 19.73 42.37 -42.95
CA ARG A 72 20.65 43.34 -43.54
C ARG A 72 19.89 44.59 -43.97
N VAL A 73 20.54 45.75 -43.80
CA VAL A 73 20.01 47.04 -44.26
C VAL A 73 19.68 46.97 -45.76
N LEU A 74 18.55 47.56 -46.15
CA LEU A 74 18.13 47.62 -47.54
C LEU A 74 19.03 48.55 -48.36
N PRO A 75 19.26 48.28 -49.66
CA PRO A 75 19.81 49.26 -50.58
C PRO A 75 18.93 50.52 -50.61
N THR A 76 19.53 51.71 -50.74
CA THR A 76 18.87 53.02 -50.63
C THR A 76 17.53 53.11 -51.37
N LYS A 77 17.51 52.76 -52.67
CA LYS A 77 16.28 52.78 -53.48
C LYS A 77 15.16 51.89 -52.93
N GLN A 78 15.49 50.74 -52.35
CA GLN A 78 14.49 49.84 -51.75
C GLN A 78 14.07 50.35 -50.37
N TYR A 79 15.02 50.86 -49.59
CA TYR A 79 14.76 51.49 -48.31
C TYR A 79 13.75 52.63 -48.47
N ASP A 80 14.02 53.59 -49.36
CA ASP A 80 13.16 54.77 -49.59
C ASP A 80 11.77 54.39 -50.05
N LYS A 81 11.65 53.37 -50.90
CA LYS A 81 10.36 52.81 -51.33
C LYS A 81 9.54 52.31 -50.15
N TRP A 82 10.13 51.50 -49.28
CA TRP A 82 9.41 50.91 -48.14
C TRP A 82 9.16 51.91 -47.03
N TRP A 83 10.11 52.82 -46.80
CA TRP A 83 9.98 53.91 -45.85
C TRP A 83 8.86 54.86 -46.27
N THR A 84 8.84 55.31 -47.53
CA THR A 84 7.78 56.16 -48.08
C THR A 84 6.41 55.47 -48.01
N LYS A 85 6.35 54.16 -48.34
CA LYS A 85 5.13 53.37 -48.21
C LYS A 85 4.61 53.34 -46.77
N MET A 86 5.50 53.15 -45.80
CA MET A 86 5.13 53.15 -44.37
C MET A 86 4.71 54.55 -43.91
N PHE A 87 5.40 55.61 -44.36
CA PHE A 87 5.14 56.98 -43.97
C PHE A 87 3.80 57.53 -44.50
N ARG A 88 3.40 57.11 -45.71
CA ARG A 88 2.12 57.46 -46.35
C ARG A 88 0.91 56.71 -45.78
N LEU A 89 1.10 55.77 -44.85
CA LEU A 89 -0.04 55.12 -44.19
C LEU A 89 -0.79 56.10 -43.28
N PRO A 90 -2.12 55.95 -43.12
CA PRO A 90 -2.86 56.66 -42.09
C PRO A 90 -2.26 56.43 -40.70
N ASP A 91 -2.29 57.45 -39.83
CA ASP A 91 -1.58 57.44 -38.53
C ASP A 91 -1.83 56.21 -37.67
N SER A 92 -3.07 55.72 -37.62
CA SER A 92 -3.43 54.53 -36.85
C SER A 92 -2.80 53.25 -37.42
N ARG A 93 -2.69 53.14 -38.75
CA ARG A 93 -2.04 52.01 -39.43
C ARG A 93 -0.52 52.14 -39.32
N ARG A 94 0.03 53.34 -39.52
CA ARG A 94 1.48 53.62 -39.37
C ARG A 94 1.97 53.23 -37.98
N ARG A 95 1.29 53.67 -36.91
CA ARG A 95 1.62 53.30 -35.52
C ARG A 95 1.57 51.78 -35.27
N ARG A 96 0.57 51.08 -35.81
CA ARG A 96 0.48 49.60 -35.70
C ARG A 96 1.63 48.92 -36.43
N THR A 97 1.94 49.38 -37.64
CA THR A 97 3.08 48.89 -38.43
C THR A 97 4.40 49.08 -37.68
N VAL A 98 4.69 50.29 -37.18
CA VAL A 98 5.93 50.57 -36.46
C VAL A 98 6.07 49.69 -35.22
N ARG A 99 5.01 49.57 -34.40
CA ARG A 99 5.02 48.67 -33.23
C ARG A 99 5.25 47.20 -33.60
N TYR A 100 4.66 46.74 -34.70
CA TYR A 100 4.92 45.39 -35.22
C TYR A 100 6.39 45.22 -35.60
N LEU A 101 6.95 46.17 -36.36
CA LEU A 101 8.35 46.14 -36.78
C LEU A 101 9.29 46.12 -35.56
N GLU A 102 9.11 47.03 -34.62
CA GLU A 102 9.91 47.12 -33.38
C GLU A 102 9.90 45.84 -32.54
N LYS A 103 8.78 45.10 -32.54
CA LYS A 103 8.63 43.85 -31.80
C LYS A 103 9.25 42.64 -32.51
N HIS A 104 9.28 42.64 -33.85
CA HIS A 104 9.56 41.42 -34.61
C HIS A 104 10.84 41.48 -35.46
N MET A 105 11.28 42.65 -35.93
CA MET A 105 12.39 42.75 -36.87
C MET A 105 13.20 44.05 -36.78
N TRP A 106 14.52 43.91 -36.81
CA TRP A 106 15.47 45.02 -36.81
C TRP A 106 16.43 44.92 -37.99
N GLN A 107 16.94 46.06 -38.44
CA GLN A 107 18.04 46.12 -39.38
C GLN A 107 19.37 46.04 -38.64
N ALA A 108 20.37 45.41 -39.25
CA ALA A 108 21.65 45.18 -38.64
C ALA A 108 22.79 45.18 -39.66
N TYR A 109 23.96 45.62 -39.22
CA TYR A 109 25.19 45.58 -39.99
C TYR A 109 26.40 45.32 -39.09
N SER A 110 27.44 44.70 -39.65
CA SER A 110 28.69 44.47 -38.94
C SER A 110 29.51 45.74 -38.90
N PHE A 111 30.25 45.94 -37.82
CA PHE A 111 31.26 46.98 -37.75
C PHE A 111 32.44 46.50 -36.90
N THR A 112 33.57 47.18 -37.02
CA THR A 112 34.79 46.86 -36.27
C THR A 112 35.07 47.99 -35.28
N TRP A 113 35.32 47.63 -34.02
CA TRP A 113 35.66 48.57 -32.95
C TRP A 113 36.87 48.03 -32.19
N HIS A 114 37.97 48.80 -32.18
CA HIS A 114 39.27 48.39 -31.65
C HIS A 114 39.68 46.95 -32.06
N GLY A 115 39.57 46.63 -33.35
CA GLY A 115 39.94 45.32 -33.90
C GLY A 115 38.98 44.17 -33.54
N LYS A 116 37.85 44.44 -32.88
CA LYS A 116 36.81 43.43 -32.59
C LYS A 116 35.59 43.65 -33.48
N THR A 117 35.16 42.59 -34.15
CA THR A 117 33.94 42.62 -34.97
C THR A 117 32.71 42.51 -34.07
N GLY A 118 31.94 43.59 -34.04
CA GLY A 118 30.61 43.66 -33.43
C GLY A 118 29.53 43.82 -34.48
N PHE A 119 28.35 44.21 -34.04
CA PHE A 119 27.24 44.55 -34.92
C PHE A 119 26.42 45.69 -34.34
N ASN A 120 25.91 46.55 -35.21
CA ASN A 120 24.91 47.54 -34.87
C ASN A 120 23.53 46.97 -35.21
N THR A 121 22.53 47.31 -34.40
CA THR A 121 21.12 47.07 -34.72
C THR A 121 20.27 48.30 -34.53
N ASN A 122 19.32 48.52 -35.42
CA ASN A 122 18.34 49.61 -35.32
C ASN A 122 16.95 49.11 -35.74
N GLY A 123 15.90 49.85 -35.41
CA GLY A 123 14.56 49.59 -35.89
C GLY A 123 14.51 49.44 -37.41
N TRP A 124 13.73 48.49 -37.91
CA TRP A 124 13.54 48.32 -39.35
C TRP A 124 12.86 49.56 -39.94
N LEU A 125 13.48 50.21 -40.93
CA LEU A 125 13.01 51.48 -41.53
C LEU A 125 12.95 52.66 -40.54
N ALA A 126 13.81 52.69 -39.51
CA ALA A 126 13.78 53.73 -38.46
C ALA A 126 14.39 55.10 -38.84
N GLY A 127 14.94 55.26 -40.04
CA GLY A 127 15.56 56.53 -40.48
C GLY A 127 16.97 56.75 -39.91
N ALA A 128 17.34 58.00 -39.68
CA ALA A 128 18.67 58.45 -39.24
C ALA A 128 18.98 58.19 -37.74
N GLY A 129 18.54 57.06 -37.20
CA GLY A 129 18.87 56.64 -35.84
C GLY A 129 20.21 55.91 -35.77
N ALA A 130 21.00 56.17 -34.72
CA ALA A 130 22.31 55.53 -34.53
C ALA A 130 22.23 54.04 -34.15
N GLY A 131 21.08 53.57 -33.64
CA GLY A 131 20.91 52.19 -33.19
C GLY A 131 21.71 51.85 -31.93
N GLU A 132 21.81 50.55 -31.67
CA GLU A 132 22.52 49.94 -30.55
C GLU A 132 23.71 49.13 -31.09
N TYR A 133 24.90 49.42 -30.58
CA TYR A 133 26.16 48.80 -30.95
C TYR A 133 26.52 47.71 -29.94
N CYS A 134 26.72 46.48 -30.40
CA CYS A 134 27.12 45.34 -29.58
C CYS A 134 28.49 44.81 -30.02
N VAL A 135 29.49 44.89 -29.14
CA VAL A 135 30.88 44.45 -29.43
C VAL A 135 31.40 43.52 -28.33
N PRO A 136 32.03 42.38 -28.67
CA PRO A 136 32.69 41.54 -27.68
C PRO A 136 34.00 42.20 -27.22
N VAL A 137 34.19 42.34 -25.91
CA VAL A 137 35.41 42.87 -25.29
C VAL A 137 35.87 41.96 -24.14
N THR A 138 37.10 42.13 -23.68
CA THR A 138 37.63 41.38 -22.53
C THR A 138 37.59 42.25 -21.27
N LYS A 139 37.04 41.72 -20.17
CA LYS A 139 37.08 42.36 -18.84
C LYS A 139 37.48 41.38 -17.74
N LYS A 140 38.09 41.88 -16.67
CA LYS A 140 38.32 41.12 -15.43
C LYS A 140 37.01 41.10 -14.64
N TYR A 141 36.39 39.93 -14.50
CA TYR A 141 35.14 39.72 -13.77
C TYR A 141 35.37 38.62 -12.74
N HIS A 142 35.18 38.93 -11.45
CA HIS A 142 35.55 38.02 -10.33
C HIS A 142 36.96 37.44 -10.46
N GLY A 143 37.95 38.30 -10.76
CA GLY A 143 39.35 37.90 -10.91
C GLY A 143 39.72 37.26 -12.25
N VAL A 144 38.75 36.82 -13.06
CA VAL A 144 39.00 36.06 -14.31
C VAL A 144 38.78 36.94 -15.55
N LYS A 145 39.71 36.88 -16.51
CA LYS A 145 39.53 37.50 -17.84
C LYS A 145 38.36 36.82 -18.55
N THR A 146 37.29 37.56 -18.77
CA THR A 146 36.02 37.07 -19.32
C THR A 146 35.63 37.89 -20.53
N THR A 147 35.17 37.22 -21.60
CA THR A 147 34.51 37.90 -22.73
C THR A 147 33.15 38.43 -22.28
N VAL A 148 32.94 39.72 -22.42
CA VAL A 148 31.69 40.42 -22.13
C VAL A 148 31.24 41.19 -23.36
N LEU A 149 29.97 41.57 -23.43
CA LEU A 149 29.48 42.44 -24.48
C LEU A 149 29.49 43.89 -23.99
N ARG A 150 30.11 44.78 -24.76
CA ARG A 150 29.96 46.22 -24.63
C ARG A 150 28.78 46.64 -25.48
N PHE A 151 27.82 47.31 -24.85
CA PHE A 151 26.73 48.00 -25.52
C PHE A 151 27.03 49.49 -25.61
N GLY A 152 26.65 50.10 -26.73
CA GLY A 152 26.78 51.53 -26.95
C GLY A 152 25.72 52.10 -27.87
N SER A 153 25.59 53.43 -27.88
CA SER A 153 24.55 54.16 -28.58
C SER A 153 25.06 55.48 -29.18
N GLY A 154 24.22 56.16 -29.96
CA GLY A 154 24.55 57.44 -30.59
C GLY A 154 25.57 57.36 -31.74
N ALA A 155 25.72 58.46 -32.50
CA ALA A 155 26.53 58.47 -33.72
C ALA A 155 28.01 58.09 -33.51
N GLY A 156 28.52 58.26 -32.28
CA GLY A 156 29.89 57.91 -31.89
C GLY A 156 30.07 56.53 -31.23
N ASN A 157 29.02 55.69 -31.13
CA ASN A 157 29.07 54.44 -30.35
C ASN A 157 29.54 54.72 -28.90
N TRP A 158 28.89 55.68 -28.25
CA TRP A 158 29.11 56.04 -26.85
C TRP A 158 28.81 54.83 -25.95
N PHE A 159 29.58 54.67 -24.89
CA PHE A 159 29.41 53.51 -24.01
C PHE A 159 28.11 53.61 -23.19
N ASP A 160 27.31 52.54 -23.18
CA ASP A 160 26.13 52.46 -22.32
C ASP A 160 26.37 51.50 -21.13
N PHE A 161 26.59 50.22 -21.40
CA PHE A 161 26.77 49.21 -20.36
C PHE A 161 27.53 47.97 -20.83
N TYR A 162 27.89 47.10 -19.88
CA TYR A 162 28.41 45.76 -20.15
C TYR A 162 27.37 44.69 -19.84
N ALA A 163 27.27 43.68 -20.71
CA ALA A 163 26.52 42.46 -20.46
C ALA A 163 27.47 41.28 -20.25
N TYR A 164 27.25 40.54 -19.17
CA TYR A 164 28.08 39.41 -18.73
C TYR A 164 27.42 38.08 -19.10
N PRO A 165 28.18 37.02 -19.40
CA PRO A 165 27.60 35.73 -19.76
C PRO A 165 26.86 35.12 -18.56
N VAL A 166 25.66 34.56 -18.79
CA VAL A 166 24.94 33.80 -17.76
C VAL A 166 25.62 32.43 -17.62
N LYS A 167 26.17 32.13 -16.43
CA LYS A 167 26.77 30.82 -16.13
C LYS A 167 25.69 29.74 -16.28
N LYS A 168 25.91 28.74 -17.14
CA LYS A 168 25.11 27.51 -17.13
C LYS A 168 25.52 26.70 -15.90
N HIS A 169 24.65 26.57 -14.91
CA HIS A 169 24.86 25.58 -13.85
C HIS A 169 24.71 24.19 -14.48
N LYS A 170 25.70 23.31 -14.30
CA LYS A 170 25.53 21.88 -14.58
C LYS A 170 24.42 21.38 -13.65
N LYS A 171 23.36 20.76 -14.17
CA LYS A 171 22.38 20.07 -13.34
C LYS A 171 23.12 18.96 -12.57
N ALA A 172 22.90 18.87 -11.26
CA ALA A 172 23.42 17.76 -10.47
C ALA A 172 22.84 16.44 -10.98
N VAL A 173 23.62 15.35 -10.91
CA VAL A 173 23.14 14.00 -11.25
C VAL A 173 22.18 13.57 -10.12
N PRO A 174 20.94 13.17 -10.43
CA PRO A 174 20.00 12.61 -9.46
C PRO A 174 20.59 11.46 -8.64
N MET A 175 20.27 11.36 -7.35
CA MET A 175 20.74 10.27 -6.49
C MET A 175 20.26 8.91 -6.99
N ALA A 176 19.03 8.80 -7.52
CA ALA A 176 18.53 7.59 -8.17
C ALA A 176 19.34 7.13 -9.40
N GLN A 177 20.19 8.00 -9.98
CA GLN A 177 21.13 7.62 -11.05
C GLN A 177 22.53 7.28 -10.53
N LYS A 178 22.83 7.65 -9.28
CA LYS A 178 24.15 7.46 -8.64
C LYS A 178 24.19 6.21 -7.78
N TYR A 179 23.09 5.88 -7.12
CA TYR A 179 22.97 4.74 -6.22
C TYR A 179 22.21 3.60 -6.90
N THR A 180 22.46 2.38 -6.44
CA THR A 180 21.74 1.19 -6.89
C THR A 180 21.49 0.31 -5.67
N PRO A 181 20.27 0.35 -5.10
CA PRO A 181 19.89 -0.51 -4.00
C PRO A 181 19.96 -1.97 -4.42
N LYS A 182 20.43 -2.83 -3.53
CA LYS A 182 20.50 -4.28 -3.72
C LYS A 182 19.59 -4.92 -2.70
N LEU A 183 18.72 -5.82 -3.16
CA LEU A 183 17.81 -6.54 -2.30
C LEU A 183 18.38 -7.90 -1.89
N THR A 184 17.89 -8.44 -0.78
CA THR A 184 18.09 -9.86 -0.47
C THR A 184 17.39 -10.74 -1.50
N THR A 185 18.02 -11.84 -1.87
CA THR A 185 17.48 -12.83 -2.82
C THR A 185 16.77 -13.99 -2.14
N LYS A 186 16.90 -14.10 -0.81
CA LYS A 186 16.28 -15.18 -0.04
C LYS A 186 14.77 -14.97 0.06
N THR A 187 14.02 -16.05 -0.14
CA THR A 187 12.61 -16.10 0.25
C THR A 187 12.50 -15.89 1.76
N ILE A 188 11.68 -14.92 2.16
CA ILE A 188 11.45 -14.61 3.57
C ILE A 188 10.26 -15.44 4.07
N GLN A 189 10.48 -16.21 5.14
CA GLN A 189 9.43 -17.01 5.76
C GLN A 189 8.65 -16.14 6.76
N LEU A 190 7.34 -16.10 6.63
CA LEU A 190 6.42 -15.47 7.58
C LEU A 190 5.49 -16.52 8.16
N LYS A 191 5.19 -16.38 9.46
CA LYS A 191 4.14 -17.18 10.10
C LYS A 191 2.77 -16.65 9.67
N TRP A 192 1.80 -17.54 9.54
CA TRP A 192 0.41 -17.17 9.30
C TRP A 192 -0.07 -16.21 10.40
N GLY A 193 -0.83 -15.17 10.03
CA GLY A 193 -1.37 -14.16 10.94
C GLY A 193 -0.34 -13.28 11.64
N SER A 194 0.95 -13.43 11.35
CA SER A 194 2.00 -12.61 12.01
C SER A 194 1.91 -11.14 11.62
N TRP A 195 2.29 -10.26 12.54
CA TRP A 195 2.33 -8.83 12.29
C TRP A 195 3.36 -8.49 11.19
N PHE A 196 2.91 -7.79 10.15
CA PHE A 196 3.74 -7.29 9.07
C PHE A 196 3.68 -5.76 9.05
N SER A 197 4.85 -5.11 9.12
CA SER A 197 4.96 -3.66 9.15
C SER A 197 5.62 -3.12 7.89
N ASP A 198 5.02 -2.12 7.26
CA ASP A 198 5.55 -1.50 6.05
C ASP A 198 6.90 -0.79 6.26
N SER A 199 7.19 -0.35 7.49
CA SER A 199 8.48 0.28 7.84
C SER A 199 9.64 -0.72 7.88
N SER A 200 9.36 -2.02 7.81
CA SER A 200 10.39 -3.06 7.79
C SER A 200 11.12 -3.20 6.46
N ALA A 201 10.71 -2.49 5.40
CA ALA A 201 11.26 -2.64 4.04
C ALA A 201 12.79 -2.49 3.98
N GLN A 202 13.36 -1.57 4.75
CA GLN A 202 14.81 -1.35 4.82
C GLN A 202 15.58 -2.62 5.19
N LYS A 203 15.02 -3.50 6.02
CA LYS A 203 15.65 -4.76 6.48
C LYS A 203 16.03 -5.68 5.32
N TYR A 204 15.37 -5.55 4.17
CA TYR A 204 15.58 -6.41 3.02
C TYR A 204 16.48 -5.79 1.95
N VAL A 205 17.05 -4.61 2.21
CA VAL A 205 18.08 -3.98 1.39
C VAL A 205 19.46 -4.38 1.95
N SER A 206 20.26 -5.06 1.16
CA SER A 206 21.54 -5.65 1.60
C SER A 206 22.70 -4.66 1.64
N ASN A 207 22.61 -3.54 0.91
CA ASN A 207 23.66 -2.53 0.82
C ASN A 207 23.27 -1.16 1.40
N VAL A 208 22.42 -1.12 2.43
CA VAL A 208 21.95 0.13 3.07
C VAL A 208 23.11 1.05 3.45
N ALA A 209 24.24 0.52 3.93
CA ALA A 209 25.42 1.30 4.29
C ALA A 209 26.06 2.07 3.11
N ALA A 210 25.80 1.65 1.87
CA ALA A 210 26.28 2.31 0.65
C ALA A 210 25.27 3.35 0.10
N LEU A 211 24.09 3.46 0.72
CA LEU A 211 23.03 4.40 0.33
C LEU A 211 23.08 5.67 1.19
N PRO A 212 22.46 6.79 0.76
CA PRO A 212 22.36 8.00 1.58
C PRO A 212 21.66 7.75 2.92
N LYS A 213 22.15 8.37 4.00
CA LYS A 213 21.63 8.15 5.37
C LYS A 213 20.13 8.42 5.55
N ASN A 214 19.57 9.35 4.79
CA ASN A 214 18.16 9.77 4.88
C ASN A 214 17.35 9.25 3.69
N ALA A 215 17.67 8.06 3.19
CA ALA A 215 16.83 7.38 2.22
C ALA A 215 15.70 6.63 2.95
N ASP A 216 14.48 6.74 2.43
CA ASP A 216 13.30 6.04 2.95
C ASP A 216 12.96 4.82 2.08
N TYR A 217 12.37 3.80 2.69
CA TYR A 217 12.10 2.51 2.06
C TYR A 217 10.65 2.10 2.34
N TYR A 218 9.91 1.78 1.28
CA TYR A 218 8.52 1.36 1.38
C TYR A 218 8.25 0.15 0.49
N TYR A 219 7.32 -0.71 0.89
CA TYR A 219 6.76 -1.68 -0.02
C TYR A 219 5.79 -1.01 -0.98
N THR A 220 5.72 -1.48 -2.22
CA THR A 220 4.74 -0.99 -3.19
C THR A 220 3.34 -1.53 -2.93
N ASN A 221 3.24 -2.69 -2.27
CA ASN A 221 2.00 -3.36 -1.87
C ASN A 221 2.19 -4.02 -0.50
N THR A 222 1.11 -4.10 0.28
CA THR A 222 1.05 -4.82 1.55
C THR A 222 1.09 -6.34 1.34
N ILE A 223 1.62 -7.08 2.33
CA ILE A 223 1.59 -8.54 2.36
C ILE A 223 0.48 -8.98 3.30
N ASP A 224 -0.42 -9.84 2.83
CA ASP A 224 -1.48 -10.42 3.65
C ASP A 224 -0.96 -11.68 4.35
N THR A 225 -0.65 -11.59 5.63
CA THR A 225 -0.12 -12.73 6.39
C THR A 225 -1.18 -13.77 6.76
N GLN A 226 -2.46 -13.52 6.52
CA GLN A 226 -3.54 -14.49 6.69
C GLN A 226 -3.80 -15.32 5.43
N LYS A 227 -3.06 -15.06 4.34
CA LYS A 227 -3.12 -15.83 3.10
C LYS A 227 -1.85 -16.66 2.89
N THR A 228 -2.00 -17.98 3.02
CA THR A 228 -0.91 -18.96 2.85
C THR A 228 -0.31 -18.92 1.45
N GLY A 229 0.96 -19.32 1.35
CA GLY A 229 1.67 -19.46 0.08
C GLY A 229 2.61 -18.30 -0.26
N TYR A 230 2.97 -18.18 -1.54
CA TYR A 230 3.95 -17.21 -2.00
C TYR A 230 3.31 -15.86 -2.36
N GLN A 231 3.87 -14.78 -1.81
CA GLN A 231 3.51 -13.41 -2.15
C GLN A 231 4.75 -12.61 -2.52
N THR A 232 4.58 -11.59 -3.36
CA THR A 232 5.69 -10.72 -3.80
C THR A 232 5.28 -9.27 -3.77
N THR A 233 6.18 -8.42 -3.31
CA THR A 233 6.04 -6.95 -3.37
C THR A 233 7.37 -6.35 -3.78
N SER A 234 7.37 -5.10 -4.23
CA SER A 234 8.61 -4.40 -4.58
C SER A 234 9.01 -3.43 -3.47
N ILE A 235 10.29 -3.12 -3.36
CA ILE A 235 10.78 -2.05 -2.48
C ILE A 235 11.03 -0.80 -3.31
N GLN A 236 10.36 0.29 -2.95
CA GLN A 236 10.60 1.62 -3.47
C GLN A 236 11.52 2.39 -2.52
N VAL A 237 12.53 3.05 -3.07
CA VAL A 237 13.52 3.84 -2.34
C VAL A 237 13.35 5.31 -2.70
N PHE A 238 13.20 6.17 -1.69
CA PHE A 238 13.12 7.61 -1.84
C PHE A 238 14.40 8.26 -1.31
N TYR A 239 15.03 9.11 -2.11
CA TYR A 239 16.30 9.75 -1.79
C TYR A 239 16.11 11.19 -1.28
N PRO A 240 17.09 11.73 -0.53
CA PRO A 240 17.03 13.10 0.01
C PRO A 240 16.88 14.22 -1.03
N ASP A 241 17.25 13.98 -2.30
CA ASP A 241 17.10 14.94 -3.39
C ASP A 241 15.71 14.88 -4.06
N GLY A 242 14.78 14.11 -3.49
CA GLY A 242 13.42 13.90 -3.97
C GLY A 242 13.32 12.88 -5.10
N THR A 243 14.44 12.31 -5.56
CA THR A 243 14.40 11.25 -6.58
C THR A 243 14.07 9.90 -5.94
N HIS A 244 13.54 8.97 -6.73
CA HIS A 244 13.15 7.65 -6.24
C HIS A 244 13.30 6.60 -7.33
N GLU A 245 13.37 5.33 -6.92
CA GLU A 245 13.40 4.18 -7.83
C GLU A 245 12.75 2.95 -7.19
N ILE A 246 12.40 1.97 -8.02
CA ILE A 246 11.98 0.63 -7.58
C ILE A 246 13.24 -0.25 -7.57
N ALA A 247 13.71 -0.61 -6.38
CA ALA A 247 14.92 -1.41 -6.18
C ALA A 247 14.80 -2.84 -6.70
N GLY A 248 13.58 -3.40 -6.71
CA GLY A 248 13.30 -4.76 -7.14
C GLY A 248 12.20 -5.43 -6.31
N LYS A 249 12.01 -6.73 -6.54
CA LYS A 249 10.99 -7.55 -5.88
C LYS A 249 11.57 -8.37 -4.72
N ILE A 250 10.80 -8.46 -3.63
CA ILE A 250 11.02 -9.40 -2.52
C ILE A 250 9.93 -10.48 -2.58
N LYS A 251 10.32 -11.71 -2.23
CA LYS A 251 9.42 -12.87 -2.15
C LYS A 251 9.24 -13.29 -0.70
N PHE A 252 7.99 -13.39 -0.29
CA PHE A 252 7.55 -13.90 1.00
C PHE A 252 6.88 -15.26 0.81
N GLN A 253 7.09 -16.15 1.77
CA GLN A 253 6.38 -17.41 1.90
C GLN A 253 5.67 -17.41 3.24
N ILE A 254 4.34 -17.39 3.19
CA ILE A 254 3.48 -17.46 4.36
C ILE A 254 3.20 -18.94 4.61
N GLY A 255 3.52 -19.41 5.81
CA GLY A 255 3.23 -20.78 6.24
C GLY A 255 1.72 -21.05 6.36
N LYS A 256 1.36 -22.33 6.51
CA LYS A 256 -0.01 -22.73 6.82
C LYS A 256 -0.43 -22.25 8.21
N SER A 257 -1.72 -21.97 8.40
CA SER A 257 -2.28 -21.77 9.74
C SER A 257 -2.22 -23.07 10.56
N LEU A 258 -2.37 -22.97 11.88
CA LEU A 258 -2.52 -24.15 12.74
C LEU A 258 -3.80 -24.92 12.40
N SER A 259 -4.88 -24.24 12.05
CA SER A 259 -6.13 -24.90 11.63
C SER A 259 -5.99 -25.72 10.34
N GLU A 260 -5.07 -25.37 9.45
CA GLU A 260 -4.72 -26.16 8.27
C GLU A 260 -3.77 -27.32 8.61
N GLN A 261 -2.84 -27.11 9.53
CA GLN A 261 -1.83 -28.11 9.92
C GLN A 261 -2.41 -29.22 10.81
N TYR A 262 -3.36 -28.88 11.68
CA TYR A 262 -3.91 -29.75 12.71
C TYR A 262 -5.44 -29.86 12.57
N PRO A 263 -5.97 -30.46 11.49
CA PRO A 263 -7.40 -30.71 11.37
C PRO A 263 -7.89 -31.56 12.55
N PHE A 264 -9.07 -31.24 13.06
CA PHE A 264 -9.72 -32.05 14.08
C PHE A 264 -10.86 -32.86 13.49
N GLU A 265 -11.12 -33.99 14.14
CA GLU A 265 -12.18 -34.92 13.81
C GLU A 265 -13.18 -34.98 14.97
N VAL A 266 -14.44 -35.22 14.61
CA VAL A 266 -15.57 -35.25 15.54
C VAL A 266 -16.36 -36.52 15.37
N LYS A 267 -17.05 -36.93 16.42
CA LYS A 267 -18.04 -38.02 16.38
C LYS A 267 -19.38 -37.58 16.94
N ASP A 268 -20.41 -38.30 16.56
CA ASP A 268 -21.71 -38.22 17.22
C ASP A 268 -21.57 -38.63 18.69
N LEU A 269 -22.37 -37.99 19.55
CA LEU A 269 -22.35 -38.20 20.99
C LEU A 269 -23.72 -38.64 21.48
N VAL A 270 -23.76 -39.75 22.23
CA VAL A 270 -24.92 -40.14 23.04
C VAL A 270 -24.57 -39.87 24.50
N VAL A 271 -25.38 -39.04 25.16
CA VAL A 271 -25.14 -38.60 26.53
C VAL A 271 -26.37 -38.84 27.40
N LYS A 272 -26.15 -39.23 28.66
CA LYS A 272 -27.25 -39.42 29.62
C LYS A 272 -27.94 -38.10 29.95
N PHE A 273 -29.18 -38.20 30.41
CA PHE A 273 -29.92 -37.08 30.98
C PHE A 273 -29.09 -36.32 32.02
N LYS A 274 -29.18 -34.98 32.05
CA LYS A 274 -28.45 -34.07 32.95
C LYS A 274 -26.92 -34.15 32.97
N LYS A 275 -26.29 -35.04 32.20
CA LYS A 275 -24.83 -35.13 32.12
C LYS A 275 -24.27 -33.97 31.28
N SER A 276 -23.29 -33.25 31.83
CA SER A 276 -22.53 -32.23 31.09
C SER A 276 -21.73 -32.88 29.96
N VAL A 277 -21.56 -32.14 28.86
CA VAL A 277 -20.71 -32.54 27.73
C VAL A 277 -19.40 -31.77 27.79
N ASP A 278 -18.27 -32.46 27.68
CA ASP A 278 -16.94 -31.89 27.49
C ASP A 278 -16.55 -32.12 26.02
N ILE A 279 -16.60 -31.07 25.19
CA ILE A 279 -16.39 -31.20 23.74
C ILE A 279 -15.05 -31.88 23.42
N ARG A 280 -13.98 -31.50 24.13
CA ARG A 280 -12.64 -32.03 23.87
C ARG A 280 -12.53 -33.52 24.18
N LYS A 281 -13.20 -33.99 25.24
CA LYS A 281 -13.13 -35.39 25.68
C LYS A 281 -14.18 -36.29 25.03
N ASP A 282 -15.39 -35.76 24.86
CA ASP A 282 -16.56 -36.55 24.49
C ASP A 282 -16.78 -36.56 22.97
N ILE A 283 -16.39 -35.50 22.26
CA ILE A 283 -16.70 -35.29 20.84
C ILE A 283 -15.44 -35.32 19.95
N ILE A 284 -14.37 -34.64 20.34
CA ILE A 284 -13.13 -34.61 19.54
C ILE A 284 -12.41 -35.97 19.64
N THR A 285 -12.10 -36.57 18.49
CA THR A 285 -11.49 -37.92 18.43
C THR A 285 -9.97 -37.93 18.41
N ASN A 286 -9.33 -36.79 18.09
CA ASN A 286 -7.87 -36.68 18.06
C ASN A 286 -7.26 -37.00 19.44
N PRO A 287 -6.16 -37.78 19.50
CA PRO A 287 -5.54 -38.16 20.77
C PRO A 287 -4.99 -36.94 21.52
N ILE A 288 -4.89 -37.06 22.85
CA ILE A 288 -4.26 -36.01 23.68
C ILE A 288 -2.80 -35.83 23.25
N GLY A 289 -2.40 -34.58 23.02
CA GLY A 289 -1.07 -34.21 22.53
C GLY A 289 -1.01 -34.06 21.00
N TYR A 290 -2.12 -34.25 20.29
CA TYR A 290 -2.19 -34.00 18.85
C TYR A 290 -2.13 -32.50 18.53
N PHE A 291 -2.83 -31.68 19.33
CA PHE A 291 -2.87 -30.24 19.10
C PHE A 291 -1.62 -29.54 19.66
N PRO A 292 -1.21 -28.39 19.08
CA PRO A 292 -0.05 -27.64 19.54
C PRO A 292 -0.12 -27.31 21.04
N ASN A 293 0.96 -27.61 21.77
CA ASN A 293 1.09 -27.36 23.22
C ASN A 293 0.04 -28.06 24.11
N GLU A 294 -0.69 -29.05 23.59
CA GLU A 294 -1.69 -29.79 24.36
C GLU A 294 -1.05 -30.72 25.38
N SER A 295 -1.70 -30.86 26.53
CA SER A 295 -1.35 -31.82 27.58
C SER A 295 -2.62 -32.42 28.20
N LYS A 296 -2.45 -33.38 29.12
CA LYS A 296 -3.59 -34.00 29.84
C LYS A 296 -4.48 -32.99 30.58
N ASN A 297 -3.93 -31.84 30.97
CA ASN A 297 -4.62 -30.84 31.80
C ASN A 297 -4.83 -29.50 31.08
N ASN A 298 -4.49 -29.40 29.79
CA ASN A 298 -4.61 -28.16 29.02
C ASN A 298 -4.81 -28.48 27.54
N ASN A 299 -5.77 -27.83 26.89
CA ASN A 299 -6.06 -27.96 25.47
C ASN A 299 -5.03 -27.25 24.56
N GLY A 300 -3.91 -26.75 25.11
CA GLY A 300 -2.84 -26.12 24.34
C GLY A 300 -3.16 -24.70 23.86
N GLY A 301 -4.13 -24.04 24.50
CA GLY A 301 -4.69 -22.76 24.05
C GLY A 301 -5.74 -22.89 22.94
N MET A 302 -6.18 -24.12 22.65
CA MET A 302 -7.34 -24.36 21.79
C MET A 302 -8.63 -24.09 22.56
N GLU A 303 -9.59 -23.44 21.90
CA GLU A 303 -10.95 -23.31 22.40
C GLU A 303 -11.93 -24.05 21.49
N PHE A 304 -12.80 -24.86 22.10
CA PHE A 304 -13.84 -25.60 21.41
C PHE A 304 -15.20 -25.11 21.88
N SER A 305 -16.07 -24.80 20.93
CA SER A 305 -17.44 -24.37 21.20
C SER A 305 -18.38 -25.04 20.22
N PHE A 306 -19.63 -25.21 20.64
CA PHE A 306 -20.67 -25.53 19.70
C PHE A 306 -21.01 -24.33 18.84
N CYS A 307 -21.39 -24.57 17.59
CA CYS A 307 -21.76 -23.52 16.67
C CYS A 307 -22.80 -23.94 15.62
N ASP A 308 -23.34 -22.96 14.90
CA ASP A 308 -24.05 -23.17 13.64
C ASP A 308 -23.06 -23.46 12.48
N LYS A 309 -23.60 -23.70 11.29
CA LYS A 309 -22.78 -23.96 10.07
C LYS A 309 -21.83 -22.81 9.69
N ASN A 310 -22.05 -21.61 10.22
CA ASN A 310 -21.25 -20.42 9.95
C ASN A 310 -20.25 -20.11 11.08
N GLY A 311 -20.27 -20.88 12.18
CA GLY A 311 -19.39 -20.68 13.33
C GLY A 311 -19.95 -19.73 14.40
N ASN A 312 -21.24 -19.36 14.34
CA ASN A 312 -21.88 -18.60 15.40
C ASN A 312 -22.12 -19.50 16.62
N THR A 313 -21.65 -19.08 17.79
CA THR A 313 -21.68 -19.88 19.02
C THR A 313 -22.97 -19.74 19.82
N ASP A 314 -23.88 -18.87 19.39
CA ASP A 314 -25.22 -18.72 19.97
C ASP A 314 -26.16 -19.82 19.44
N VAL A 315 -25.78 -21.06 19.72
CA VAL A 315 -26.59 -22.24 19.44
C VAL A 315 -27.06 -22.86 20.73
N ASP A 316 -28.39 -22.91 20.89
CA ASP A 316 -29.00 -23.55 22.03
C ASP A 316 -28.87 -25.08 21.92
N ILE A 317 -27.87 -25.61 22.60
CA ILE A 317 -27.69 -27.06 22.80
C ILE A 317 -28.00 -27.40 24.26
N ALA A 318 -28.52 -26.42 25.01
CA ALA A 318 -28.14 -26.22 26.39
C ALA A 318 -29.33 -26.24 27.34
N ASP A 319 -30.32 -27.10 27.08
CA ASP A 319 -31.08 -27.64 28.20
C ASP A 319 -30.64 -29.09 28.52
N PRO A 320 -29.73 -29.29 29.50
CA PRO A 320 -29.37 -30.63 29.96
C PRO A 320 -30.56 -31.36 30.62
N THR A 321 -31.69 -30.69 30.85
CA THR A 321 -32.92 -31.23 31.43
C THR A 321 -34.00 -31.57 30.39
N GLN A 322 -33.71 -31.49 29.09
CA GLN A 322 -34.60 -31.93 28.00
C GLN A 322 -34.01 -33.09 27.23
N SER A 323 -34.80 -34.12 26.96
CA SER A 323 -34.43 -35.17 26.00
C SER A 323 -34.56 -34.62 24.58
N ASN A 324 -33.44 -34.42 23.90
CA ASN A 324 -33.41 -33.85 22.55
C ASN A 324 -32.31 -34.50 21.68
N ILE A 325 -32.58 -34.51 20.37
CA ILE A 325 -31.59 -34.80 19.33
C ILE A 325 -31.27 -33.49 18.66
N ASN A 326 -30.08 -32.97 18.89
CA ASN A 326 -29.61 -31.72 18.28
C ASN A 326 -28.54 -32.03 17.23
N SER A 327 -28.71 -31.50 16.03
CA SER A 327 -27.65 -31.49 15.02
C SER A 327 -26.89 -30.17 15.11
N THR A 328 -25.58 -30.22 15.29
CA THR A 328 -24.74 -29.03 15.51
C THR A 328 -23.34 -29.19 14.90
N TYR A 329 -22.54 -28.13 14.94
CA TYR A 329 -21.15 -28.11 14.53
C TYR A 329 -20.25 -27.79 15.72
N ILE A 330 -18.97 -28.12 15.62
CA ILE A 330 -17.95 -27.67 16.57
C ILE A 330 -17.07 -26.63 15.87
N LYS A 331 -16.88 -25.50 16.53
CA LYS A 331 -15.87 -24.50 16.20
C LYS A 331 -14.63 -24.76 17.04
N ALA A 332 -13.47 -24.85 16.39
CA ALA A 332 -12.18 -24.86 17.04
C ALA A 332 -11.43 -23.56 16.71
N GLU A 333 -11.02 -22.83 17.74
CA GLU A 333 -10.16 -21.66 17.65
C GLU A 333 -8.76 -22.05 18.09
N TYR A 334 -7.76 -21.77 17.23
CA TYR A 334 -6.38 -22.16 17.44
C TYR A 334 -5.57 -21.02 18.04
N PRO A 335 -4.43 -21.30 18.72
CA PRO A 335 -3.60 -20.27 19.34
C PRO A 335 -3.05 -19.18 18.40
N ASP A 336 -2.99 -19.45 17.09
CA ASP A 336 -2.60 -18.47 16.07
C ASP A 336 -3.78 -17.61 15.57
N GLY A 337 -4.97 -17.78 16.16
CA GLY A 337 -6.22 -17.12 15.78
C GLY A 337 -6.93 -17.73 14.57
N SER A 338 -6.35 -18.77 13.96
CA SER A 338 -7.04 -19.48 12.88
C SER A 338 -8.20 -20.31 13.41
N VAL A 339 -9.25 -20.47 12.59
CA VAL A 339 -10.49 -21.15 12.99
C VAL A 339 -10.77 -22.29 12.04
N ARG A 340 -11.37 -23.38 12.55
CA ARG A 340 -11.96 -24.45 11.75
C ARG A 340 -13.30 -24.85 12.32
N ILE A 341 -14.26 -25.13 11.42
CA ILE A 341 -15.58 -25.67 11.76
C ILE A 341 -15.61 -27.13 11.32
N SER A 342 -16.18 -27.99 12.15
CA SER A 342 -16.32 -29.43 11.87
C SER A 342 -17.35 -29.74 10.79
N SER A 343 -17.49 -31.02 10.45
CA SER A 343 -18.73 -31.53 9.86
C SER A 343 -19.89 -31.48 10.87
N LEU A 344 -21.12 -31.58 10.37
CA LEU A 344 -22.33 -31.71 11.20
C LEU A 344 -22.22 -32.98 12.07
N ILE A 345 -22.56 -32.86 13.35
CA ILE A 345 -22.66 -33.98 14.30
C ILE A 345 -24.02 -34.01 14.97
N LYS A 346 -24.38 -35.18 15.50
CA LYS A 346 -25.57 -35.37 16.34
C LYS A 346 -25.16 -35.51 17.80
N VAL A 347 -25.80 -34.73 18.65
CA VAL A 347 -25.77 -34.90 20.10
C VAL A 347 -27.15 -35.41 20.52
N ILE A 348 -27.19 -36.66 20.98
CA ILE A 348 -28.40 -37.37 21.40
C ILE A 348 -28.39 -37.41 22.93
N ARG A 349 -29.33 -36.71 23.56
CA ARG A 349 -29.55 -36.82 25.00
C ARG A 349 -30.64 -37.85 25.28
N LEU A 350 -30.29 -38.90 26.01
CA LEU A 350 -31.22 -39.96 26.37
C LEU A 350 -32.35 -39.42 27.25
N GLU A 351 -33.54 -40.02 27.10
CA GLU A 351 -34.69 -39.73 27.94
C GLU A 351 -34.38 -39.99 29.42
N PRO A 352 -34.97 -39.19 30.34
CA PRO A 352 -34.82 -39.42 31.76
C PRO A 352 -35.45 -40.75 32.19
N ASP A 353 -34.78 -41.45 33.11
CA ASP A 353 -35.27 -42.69 33.70
C ASP A 353 -36.66 -42.50 34.34
N SER A 354 -36.98 -41.32 34.86
CA SER A 354 -38.30 -41.03 35.44
C SER A 354 -39.47 -41.07 34.46
N LEU A 355 -39.21 -40.91 33.15
CA LEU A 355 -40.24 -41.05 32.13
C LEU A 355 -40.38 -42.51 31.70
N LYS A 356 -39.27 -43.22 31.63
CA LYS A 356 -39.19 -44.65 31.27
C LYS A 356 -39.73 -45.56 32.37
N TYR A 357 -39.42 -45.26 33.62
CA TYR A 357 -39.79 -46.03 34.81
C TYR A 357 -40.82 -45.23 35.61
N GLN A 358 -42.10 -45.49 35.36
CA GLN A 358 -43.20 -44.85 36.09
C GLN A 358 -43.52 -45.67 37.35
N PRO A 359 -43.29 -45.16 38.57
CA PRO A 359 -43.55 -45.92 39.79
C PRO A 359 -45.04 -46.20 39.98
N ILE A 360 -45.39 -47.46 40.25
CA ILE A 360 -46.76 -47.90 40.52
C ILE A 360 -46.90 -48.10 42.03
N LEU A 361 -47.60 -47.20 42.69
CA LEU A 361 -47.74 -47.18 44.15
C LEU A 361 -48.63 -48.33 44.62
N LYS A 362 -48.14 -49.14 45.57
CA LYS A 362 -48.94 -50.16 46.27
C LYS A 362 -50.04 -49.48 47.11
N GLU A 363 -51.15 -50.17 47.38
CA GLU A 363 -52.12 -49.67 48.36
C GLU A 363 -51.52 -49.61 49.77
N GLY A 364 -51.73 -48.47 50.46
CA GLY A 364 -51.23 -48.22 51.81
C GLY A 364 -52.21 -48.67 52.91
N PRO A 365 -51.82 -48.56 54.20
CA PRO A 365 -50.63 -47.88 54.72
C PRO A 365 -49.34 -48.74 54.70
N TYR A 366 -48.18 -48.09 54.63
CA TYR A 366 -46.89 -48.78 54.43
C TYR A 366 -46.18 -49.02 55.75
N LYS A 367 -45.88 -50.28 56.06
CA LYS A 367 -45.14 -50.65 57.27
C LYS A 367 -43.63 -50.63 57.00
N LEU A 368 -42.91 -49.78 57.71
CA LEU A 368 -41.44 -49.75 57.65
C LEU A 368 -40.87 -50.82 58.58
N LYS A 369 -39.73 -51.40 58.20
CA LYS A 369 -39.02 -52.38 59.06
C LYS A 369 -38.51 -51.72 60.35
N GLU A 370 -38.13 -50.45 60.26
CA GLU A 370 -37.60 -49.64 61.36
C GLU A 370 -38.11 -48.19 61.23
N GLN A 371 -38.12 -47.46 62.35
CA GLN A 371 -38.50 -46.04 62.34
C GLN A 371 -37.51 -45.23 61.50
N PRO A 372 -37.97 -44.47 60.50
CA PRO A 372 -37.10 -43.75 59.57
C PRO A 372 -36.37 -42.60 60.28
N TYR A 373 -35.04 -42.57 60.16
CA TYR A 373 -34.21 -41.49 60.71
C TYR A 373 -34.02 -40.36 59.68
N TYR A 374 -34.66 -39.21 59.93
CA TYR A 374 -34.65 -38.04 59.04
C TYR A 374 -33.45 -37.12 59.31
N SER A 375 -32.27 -37.48 58.82
CA SER A 375 -31.04 -36.70 59.03
C SER A 375 -30.38 -36.18 57.76
N LYS A 376 -30.78 -36.64 56.58
CA LYS A 376 -30.20 -36.19 55.30
C LYS A 376 -30.87 -34.92 54.82
N TYR A 377 -30.11 -34.02 54.19
CA TYR A 377 -30.57 -32.71 53.73
C TYR A 377 -30.08 -32.41 52.30
N ASP A 378 -30.93 -31.77 51.49
CA ASP A 378 -30.63 -31.32 50.12
C ASP A 378 -31.22 -29.93 49.80
N GLY A 379 -31.46 -29.11 50.82
CA GLY A 379 -32.06 -27.77 50.70
C GLY A 379 -33.59 -27.74 50.68
N LEU A 380 -34.27 -28.88 50.51
CA LEU A 380 -35.74 -29.01 50.60
C LEU A 380 -36.22 -29.56 51.96
N GLY A 381 -35.31 -29.70 52.93
CA GLY A 381 -35.59 -30.21 54.28
C GLY A 381 -34.91 -31.56 54.60
N ALA A 382 -35.19 -32.10 55.80
CA ALA A 382 -34.72 -33.41 56.23
C ALA A 382 -35.46 -34.54 55.51
N TYR A 383 -34.76 -35.62 55.15
CA TYR A 383 -35.34 -36.83 54.57
C TYR A 383 -34.68 -38.10 55.10
N ALA A 384 -35.43 -39.21 55.04
CA ALA A 384 -34.92 -40.56 55.22
C ALA A 384 -34.81 -41.27 53.85
N LEU A 385 -33.82 -42.14 53.69
CA LEU A 385 -33.79 -43.05 52.55
C LEU A 385 -34.55 -44.32 52.89
N VAL A 386 -35.44 -44.71 51.99
CA VAL A 386 -36.25 -45.91 52.14
C VAL A 386 -36.15 -46.78 50.90
N ASP A 387 -36.39 -48.07 51.08
CA ASP A 387 -36.36 -49.06 49.99
C ASP A 387 -37.58 -48.88 49.07
N PRO A 388 -37.39 -48.68 47.74
CA PRO A 388 -38.51 -48.58 46.80
C PRO A 388 -39.43 -49.80 46.81
N GLU A 389 -38.95 -51.00 47.12
CA GLU A 389 -39.76 -52.23 47.14
C GLU A 389 -40.88 -52.18 48.19
N ILE A 390 -40.73 -51.35 49.23
CA ILE A 390 -41.78 -51.16 50.24
C ILE A 390 -43.00 -50.48 49.63
N PHE A 391 -42.79 -49.53 48.71
CA PHE A 391 -43.82 -48.60 48.26
C PHE A 391 -44.36 -48.91 46.87
N PHE A 392 -43.55 -49.50 45.98
CA PHE A 392 -43.90 -49.65 44.56
C PHE A 392 -44.00 -51.11 44.13
N GLU A 393 -45.03 -51.44 43.35
CA GLU A 393 -45.26 -52.79 42.79
C GLU A 393 -44.17 -53.18 41.78
N ASN A 394 -43.74 -52.20 40.97
CA ASN A 394 -42.76 -52.39 39.91
C ASN A 394 -41.33 -51.99 40.32
N ALA A 395 -41.04 -51.91 41.62
CA ALA A 395 -39.73 -51.50 42.13
C ALA A 395 -38.56 -52.33 41.56
N SER A 396 -38.77 -53.63 41.34
CA SER A 396 -37.77 -54.54 40.75
C SER A 396 -37.38 -54.21 39.32
N THR A 397 -38.20 -53.41 38.62
CA THR A 397 -37.91 -52.96 37.25
C THR A 397 -37.03 -51.70 37.22
N PHE A 398 -36.86 -51.01 38.35
CA PHE A 398 -36.11 -49.77 38.41
C PHE A 398 -34.60 -50.03 38.23
N PRO A 399 -33.86 -49.07 37.64
CA PRO A 399 -32.43 -49.19 37.47
C PRO A 399 -31.72 -49.28 38.83
N LYS A 400 -30.66 -50.10 38.90
CA LYS A 400 -29.87 -50.29 40.12
C LYS A 400 -29.31 -48.94 40.62
N GLY A 401 -29.52 -48.66 41.90
CA GLY A 401 -29.14 -47.40 42.52
C GLY A 401 -30.29 -46.37 42.61
N THR A 402 -31.50 -46.74 42.19
CA THR A 402 -32.71 -45.95 42.47
C THR A 402 -32.93 -45.84 43.97
N ILE A 403 -33.21 -44.63 44.44
CA ILE A 403 -33.44 -44.33 45.86
C ILE A 403 -34.80 -43.66 46.05
N CYS A 404 -35.45 -43.93 47.18
CA CYS A 404 -36.64 -43.20 47.60
C CYS A 404 -36.32 -42.30 48.78
N LYS A 405 -36.72 -41.04 48.67
CA LYS A 405 -36.63 -40.04 49.74
C LYS A 405 -38.01 -39.90 50.38
N LEU A 406 -38.09 -40.17 51.68
CA LEU A 406 -39.28 -39.94 52.49
C LEU A 406 -39.07 -38.67 53.32
N ARG A 407 -40.01 -37.72 53.26
CA ARG A 407 -39.98 -36.45 54.00
C ARG A 407 -41.22 -36.30 54.86
N GLN A 408 -41.05 -35.86 56.10
CA GLN A 408 -42.20 -35.47 56.92
C GLN A 408 -42.84 -34.19 56.37
N THR A 409 -44.17 -34.13 56.43
CA THR A 409 -44.95 -32.93 56.13
C THR A 409 -45.73 -32.51 57.37
N ASN A 410 -46.26 -31.29 57.37
CA ASN A 410 -47.07 -30.76 58.47
C ASN A 410 -48.50 -31.36 58.52
N THR A 411 -48.85 -32.26 57.59
CA THR A 411 -50.22 -32.77 57.42
C THR A 411 -50.41 -34.18 57.97
N GLY A 412 -49.41 -34.75 58.66
CA GLY A 412 -49.43 -36.13 59.17
C GLY A 412 -49.13 -37.20 58.11
N TYR A 413 -49.01 -36.81 56.84
CA TYR A 413 -48.51 -37.66 55.75
C TYR A 413 -47.00 -37.45 55.56
N GLN A 414 -46.37 -38.34 54.81
CA GLN A 414 -45.00 -38.15 54.33
C GLN A 414 -44.98 -37.99 52.81
N LYS A 415 -44.11 -37.11 52.31
CA LYS A 415 -43.87 -36.95 50.88
C LYS A 415 -42.79 -37.95 50.44
N LEU A 416 -43.16 -38.87 49.56
CA LEU A 416 -42.27 -39.86 48.95
C LEU A 416 -41.86 -39.38 47.56
N SER A 417 -40.56 -39.29 47.30
CA SER A 417 -40.00 -38.95 45.99
C SER A 417 -38.98 -40.00 45.55
N THR A 418 -39.11 -40.51 44.32
CA THR A 418 -38.16 -41.45 43.73
C THR A 418 -37.12 -40.69 42.93
N VAL A 419 -35.84 -40.99 43.17
CA VAL A 419 -34.70 -40.41 42.44
C VAL A 419 -33.96 -41.54 41.73
N PHE A 420 -33.84 -41.43 40.41
CA PHE A 420 -33.16 -42.41 39.58
C PHE A 420 -31.65 -42.12 39.47
N PRO A 421 -30.82 -43.12 39.08
CA PRO A 421 -29.37 -42.95 38.97
C PRO A 421 -28.91 -41.89 37.96
N ASP A 422 -29.74 -41.56 36.97
CA ASP A 422 -29.49 -40.48 36.02
C ASP A 422 -29.83 -39.08 36.56
N GLY A 423 -30.32 -38.98 37.81
CA GLY A 423 -30.69 -37.74 38.47
C GLY A 423 -32.07 -37.20 38.08
N SER A 424 -32.85 -37.95 37.31
CA SER A 424 -34.27 -37.68 37.10
C SER A 424 -35.09 -38.06 38.33
N MET A 425 -36.25 -37.43 38.52
CA MET A 425 -37.13 -37.66 39.66
C MET A 425 -38.55 -37.92 39.17
N SER A 426 -39.23 -38.90 39.76
CA SER A 426 -40.65 -39.12 39.49
C SER A 426 -41.51 -38.05 40.16
N PHE A 427 -42.81 -38.07 39.83
CA PHE A 427 -43.82 -37.41 40.68
C PHE A 427 -43.72 -37.90 42.12
N SER A 428 -44.06 -37.00 43.06
CA SER A 428 -44.06 -37.32 44.48
C SER A 428 -45.45 -37.75 44.94
N TYR A 429 -45.49 -38.72 45.85
CA TYR A 429 -46.72 -39.22 46.47
C TYR A 429 -46.81 -38.73 47.91
N TYR A 430 -48.04 -38.50 48.39
CA TYR A 430 -48.29 -38.36 49.82
C TYR A 430 -48.72 -39.71 50.36
N VAL A 431 -47.94 -40.27 51.28
CA VAL A 431 -48.13 -41.62 51.82
C VAL A 431 -48.29 -41.57 53.33
N LEU A 432 -48.94 -42.58 53.89
CA LEU A 432 -48.95 -42.83 55.33
C LEU A 432 -48.06 -44.04 55.60
N ALA A 433 -46.85 -43.79 56.09
CA ALA A 433 -45.88 -44.81 56.49
C ALA A 433 -45.68 -44.80 58.01
N TYR A 434 -45.64 -45.98 58.63
CA TYR A 434 -45.54 -46.16 60.08
C TYR A 434 -44.52 -47.21 60.51
#